data_AF-A0A8T6RBC3-F1
#
_entry.id   AF-A0A8T6RBC3-F1
#
_cell.length_a   1.000
_cell.length_b   1.000
_cell.length_c   1.000
_cell.angle_alpha   90.00
_cell.angle_beta   90.00
_cell.angle_gamma   90.00
#
_symmetry.space_group_name_H-M   'P 1'
#
loop_
_entity.id
_entity.type
_entity.pdbx_description
1 polymer ?
#
loop_
_entity_poly.entity_id
_entity_poly.type
_entity_poly.pdbx_seq_one_letter_code
_entity_poly.pdbx_strand_id
1 'polypeptide(L)'
;MQQRRIAIGVAVLLVTGFAVLGISYFYLGSERDSILNFYVFGDSQGYQDGIHQIAAISAIYNPDFVFHCGDLTPFGQESQYNAVIDALAEFTIPVYTTPGNHDVRLDGGTRYLEHFGPALYSFDLGSAHFAVFNSTTGDIPEADISWLSSDLEASDAEFKFVFSHIPPFDPRPEQDHTFSNLTTASRLMTIFQETNVTTVFSGHVHIFNESVVQGVRYVITGGAGASLYASPENGGYYHFVNVTLTESELLIEPVLLDAPSLQRNMVEIRNQDESLTLTLDDLLVLSDLEGFSSFQNQFDNWRGQGTYRGVLIADLLKFVGGMQETDILRVTANDGYQYEFCYSNVYPNSSWHDIQGDMILAYSFNETLVPDWTDGMRLVMLVPDGGYSNEDLRLTSAPGMGYYIYESAGASWVRYVSNIEVIQQ
;
A
#
# COMPACT_ATOMS: atom_id res chain seq x y z
N MET A 1 -46.08 -6.29 3.88
CA MET A 1 -45.27 -7.47 4.21
C MET A 1 -43.84 -7.13 3.80
N GLN A 2 -43.00 -6.86 4.81
CA GLN A 2 -41.57 -6.56 4.67
C GLN A 2 -40.84 -7.81 4.15
N GLN A 3 -40.01 -7.65 3.13
CA GLN A 3 -38.93 -8.61 2.86
C GLN A 3 -37.62 -7.92 3.22
N ARG A 4 -37.07 -8.26 4.38
CA ARG A 4 -35.73 -7.88 4.81
C ARG A 4 -34.74 -8.66 3.96
N ARG A 5 -33.75 -8.00 3.35
CA ARG A 5 -32.61 -8.67 2.74
C ARG A 5 -31.47 -8.62 3.75
N ILE A 6 -31.07 -9.79 4.24
CA ILE A 6 -29.94 -9.97 5.14
C ILE A 6 -28.77 -10.40 4.25
N ALA A 7 -27.66 -9.68 4.27
CA ALA A 7 -26.40 -10.20 3.77
C ALA A 7 -25.86 -11.20 4.81
N ILE A 8 -25.68 -12.45 4.42
CA ILE A 8 -25.04 -13.47 5.25
C ILE A 8 -23.58 -13.52 4.81
N GLY A 9 -22.71 -12.79 5.50
CA GLY A 9 -21.26 -12.99 5.40
C GLY A 9 -20.85 -14.09 6.36
N VAL A 10 -20.31 -15.19 5.84
CA VAL A 10 -19.72 -16.26 6.67
C VAL A 10 -18.24 -15.95 6.83
N ALA A 11 -17.84 -15.38 7.96
CA ALA A 11 -16.43 -15.30 8.34
C ALA A 11 -16.04 -16.62 9.02
N VAL A 12 -15.19 -17.42 8.38
CA VAL A 12 -14.60 -18.61 8.99
C VAL A 12 -13.27 -18.21 9.64
N LEU A 13 -13.30 -17.95 10.94
CA LEU A 13 -12.09 -17.80 11.73
C LEU A 13 -11.56 -19.20 12.10
N LEU A 14 -10.54 -19.66 11.36
CA LEU A 14 -9.78 -20.86 11.72
C LEU A 14 -8.78 -20.52 12.82
N VAL A 15 -9.26 -20.50 14.06
CA VAL A 15 -8.38 -20.62 15.22
C VAL A 15 -8.18 -22.10 15.50
N THR A 16 -6.92 -22.51 15.62
CA THR A 16 -6.49 -23.89 15.91
C THR A 16 -7.38 -24.53 17.00
N GLY A 17 -8.25 -25.44 16.56
CA GLY A 17 -8.97 -26.39 17.42
C GLY A 17 -10.44 -26.12 17.71
N PHE A 18 -11.01 -24.94 17.44
CA PHE A 18 -12.46 -24.70 17.61
C PHE A 18 -12.98 -23.70 16.56
N ALA A 19 -13.79 -24.19 15.61
CA ALA A 19 -14.54 -23.32 14.70
C ALA A 19 -15.65 -22.60 15.47
N VAL A 20 -15.45 -21.32 15.77
CA VAL A 20 -16.54 -20.45 16.24
C VAL A 20 -17.17 -19.83 14.99
N LEU A 21 -18.35 -20.34 14.62
CA LEU A 21 -19.20 -19.73 13.59
C LEU A 21 -19.78 -18.41 14.14
N GLY A 22 -19.08 -17.30 13.92
CA GLY A 22 -19.62 -15.96 14.12
C GLY A 22 -20.44 -15.56 12.91
N ILE A 23 -21.77 -15.45 13.06
CA ILE A 23 -22.63 -14.82 12.05
C ILE A 23 -22.62 -13.33 12.34
N SER A 24 -21.83 -12.57 11.57
CA SER A 24 -21.90 -11.10 11.58
C SER A 24 -22.99 -10.66 10.60
N TYR A 25 -24.01 -9.97 11.11
CA TYR A 25 -25.01 -9.31 10.28
C TYR A 25 -24.46 -7.95 9.87
N PHE A 26 -24.07 -7.79 8.61
CA PHE A 26 -23.78 -6.47 8.05
C PHE A 26 -25.08 -5.87 7.53
N TYR A 27 -25.51 -4.77 8.13
CA TYR A 27 -26.61 -3.95 7.62
C TYR A 27 -26.06 -3.02 6.54
N LEU A 28 -25.87 -3.56 5.33
CA LEU A 28 -25.84 -2.71 4.15
C LEU A 28 -27.28 -2.23 3.98
N GLY A 29 -27.54 -0.99 4.39
CA GLY A 29 -28.87 -0.40 4.62
C GLY A 29 -29.88 -0.72 3.51
N SER A 30 -31.15 -0.80 3.87
CA SER A 30 -32.19 -0.94 2.84
C SER A 30 -32.24 0.33 1.99
N GLU A 31 -32.00 0.20 0.69
CA GLU A 31 -32.09 1.23 -0.37
C GLU A 31 -33.35 2.13 -0.33
N ARG A 32 -34.34 1.85 0.53
CA ARG A 32 -35.62 2.56 0.54
C ARG A 32 -35.65 3.83 1.41
N ASP A 33 -34.69 4.02 2.32
CA ASP A 33 -34.68 5.16 3.27
C ASP A 33 -33.34 5.96 3.27
N SER A 34 -32.33 5.58 2.47
CA SER A 34 -31.06 6.33 2.36
C SER A 34 -31.20 7.50 1.39
N ILE A 35 -30.79 8.70 1.82
CA ILE A 35 -30.73 9.90 0.96
C ILE A 35 -29.41 9.97 0.18
N LEU A 36 -28.36 9.34 0.70
CA LEU A 36 -27.07 9.20 0.04
C LEU A 36 -26.34 7.97 0.60
N ASN A 37 -25.75 7.17 -0.27
CA ASN A 37 -24.89 6.04 0.08
C ASN A 37 -23.61 6.05 -0.76
N PHE A 38 -22.44 6.02 -0.13
CA PHE A 38 -21.17 5.99 -0.86
C PHE A 38 -20.13 5.17 -0.12
N TYR A 39 -19.18 4.62 -0.87
CA TYR A 39 -18.09 3.82 -0.30
C TYR A 39 -16.80 4.64 -0.28
N VAL A 40 -16.02 4.50 0.79
CA VAL A 40 -14.72 5.15 0.94
C VAL A 40 -13.68 4.09 1.24
N PHE A 41 -12.54 4.14 0.56
CA PHE A 41 -11.44 3.21 0.75
C PHE A 41 -10.12 3.89 0.38
N GLY A 42 -8.98 3.31 0.73
CA GLY A 42 -7.67 3.90 0.45
C GLY A 42 -6.54 2.90 0.67
N ASP A 43 -5.33 3.29 0.26
CA ASP A 43 -4.11 2.50 0.45
C ASP A 43 -4.19 1.12 -0.22
N SER A 44 -4.58 1.09 -1.50
CA SER A 44 -4.48 -0.12 -2.33
C SER A 44 -3.03 -0.39 -2.74
N GLN A 45 -2.23 0.67 -2.98
CA GLN A 45 -0.80 0.63 -3.33
C GLN A 45 -0.44 -0.45 -4.35
N GLY A 46 -1.25 -0.60 -5.40
CA GLY A 46 -1.04 -1.59 -6.47
C GLY A 46 -1.68 -2.97 -6.24
N TYR A 47 -2.22 -3.24 -5.06
CA TYR A 47 -2.96 -4.47 -4.75
C TYR A 47 -4.43 -4.33 -5.15
N GLN A 48 -4.76 -4.76 -6.37
CA GLN A 48 -6.08 -4.53 -6.96
C GLN A 48 -7.19 -5.43 -6.38
N ASP A 49 -6.86 -6.50 -5.66
CA ASP A 49 -7.85 -7.45 -5.13
C ASP A 49 -8.94 -6.80 -4.28
N GLY A 50 -8.60 -5.82 -3.45
CA GLY A 50 -9.59 -5.09 -2.68
C GLY A 50 -10.46 -4.20 -3.56
N ILE A 51 -9.90 -3.57 -4.60
CA ILE A 51 -10.65 -2.79 -5.58
C ILE A 51 -11.66 -3.67 -6.32
N HIS A 52 -11.25 -4.84 -6.80
CA HIS A 52 -12.12 -5.83 -7.45
C HIS A 52 -13.25 -6.30 -6.53
N GLN A 53 -12.96 -6.57 -5.26
CA GLN A 53 -13.97 -6.95 -4.28
C GLN A 53 -14.98 -5.81 -4.03
N ILE A 54 -14.51 -4.58 -3.86
CA ILE A 54 -15.37 -3.41 -3.66
C ILE A 54 -16.22 -3.15 -4.91
N ALA A 55 -15.67 -3.31 -6.12
CA ALA A 55 -16.42 -3.19 -7.38
C ALA A 55 -17.53 -4.25 -7.48
N ALA A 56 -17.23 -5.51 -7.15
CA ALA A 56 -18.21 -6.58 -7.12
C ALA A 56 -19.34 -6.34 -6.10
N ILE A 57 -19.01 -5.83 -4.91
CA ILE A 57 -20.01 -5.44 -3.89
C ILE A 57 -20.84 -4.25 -4.40
N SER A 58 -20.19 -3.25 -5.01
CA SER A 58 -20.85 -2.06 -5.56
C SER A 58 -21.82 -2.42 -6.69
N ALA A 59 -21.52 -3.44 -7.50
CA ALA A 59 -22.45 -3.94 -8.52
C ALA A 59 -23.73 -4.57 -7.94
N ILE A 60 -23.71 -5.01 -6.68
CA ILE A 60 -24.86 -5.61 -5.99
C ILE A 60 -25.69 -4.55 -5.26
N TYR A 61 -25.02 -3.63 -4.56
CA TYR A 61 -25.65 -2.67 -3.65
C TYR A 61 -25.78 -1.25 -4.23
N ASN A 62 -25.10 -0.98 -5.35
CA ASN A 62 -25.22 0.22 -6.16
C ASN A 62 -25.19 1.54 -5.35
N PRO A 63 -24.08 1.84 -4.64
CA PRO A 63 -23.92 3.14 -3.98
C PRO A 63 -23.90 4.27 -5.03
N ASP A 64 -24.16 5.49 -4.60
CA ASP A 64 -24.20 6.69 -5.44
C ASP A 64 -22.83 6.99 -6.08
N PHE A 65 -21.74 6.73 -5.36
CA PHE A 65 -20.36 6.80 -5.85
C PHE A 65 -19.41 6.05 -4.92
N VAL A 66 -18.15 5.94 -5.33
CA VAL A 66 -17.05 5.50 -4.46
C VAL A 66 -15.91 6.52 -4.45
N PHE A 67 -15.14 6.54 -3.37
CA PHE A 67 -14.02 7.46 -3.15
C PHE A 67 -12.74 6.71 -2.73
N HIS A 68 -11.64 6.91 -3.45
CA HIS A 68 -10.31 6.41 -3.10
C HIS A 68 -9.45 7.50 -2.43
N CYS A 69 -9.14 7.34 -1.14
CA CYS A 69 -8.38 8.28 -0.31
C CYS A 69 -6.85 8.23 -0.52
N GLY A 70 -6.38 8.05 -1.76
CA GLY A 70 -4.96 8.09 -2.11
C GLY A 70 -4.17 6.81 -1.83
N ASP A 71 -2.90 6.87 -2.24
CA ASP A 71 -1.98 5.73 -2.35
C ASP A 71 -2.57 4.64 -3.25
N LEU A 72 -2.95 5.05 -4.46
CA LEU A 72 -3.46 4.18 -5.52
C LEU A 72 -2.35 3.28 -6.06
N THR A 73 -1.21 3.91 -6.34
CA THR A 73 0.00 3.29 -6.86
C THR A 73 1.07 3.28 -5.78
N PRO A 74 2.00 2.33 -5.81
CA PRO A 74 3.08 2.29 -4.83
C PRO A 74 4.26 3.24 -5.18
N PHE A 75 4.44 3.60 -6.44
CA PHE A 75 5.57 4.42 -6.91
C PHE A 75 5.23 5.45 -8.00
N GLY A 76 3.95 5.67 -8.32
CA GLY A 76 3.56 6.67 -9.33
C GLY A 76 3.98 6.34 -10.76
N GLN A 77 4.28 5.08 -11.07
CA GLN A 77 4.69 4.68 -12.43
C GLN A 77 3.47 4.57 -13.36
N GLU A 78 3.67 4.83 -14.65
CA GLU A 78 2.60 4.73 -15.68
C GLU A 78 1.94 3.34 -15.72
N SER A 79 2.72 2.28 -15.63
CA SER A 79 2.19 0.91 -15.59
C SER A 79 1.33 0.63 -14.36
N GLN A 80 1.68 1.25 -13.23
CA GLN A 80 0.91 1.13 -11.98
C GLN A 80 -0.39 1.92 -12.07
N TYR A 81 -0.35 3.11 -12.64
CA TYR A 81 -1.56 3.88 -12.94
C TYR A 81 -2.50 3.13 -13.87
N ASN A 82 -1.99 2.56 -14.97
CA ASN A 82 -2.80 1.74 -15.88
C ASN A 82 -3.45 0.56 -15.16
N ALA A 83 -2.71 -0.15 -14.30
CA ALA A 83 -3.27 -1.27 -13.53
C ALA A 83 -4.40 -0.84 -12.58
N VAL A 84 -4.25 0.30 -11.91
CA VAL A 84 -5.32 0.84 -11.05
C VAL A 84 -6.51 1.31 -11.89
N ILE A 85 -6.27 1.99 -13.01
CA ILE A 85 -7.33 2.46 -13.91
C ILE A 85 -8.15 1.28 -14.43
N ASP A 86 -7.49 0.19 -14.83
CA ASP A 86 -8.16 -1.03 -15.28
C ASP A 86 -9.05 -1.63 -14.17
N ALA A 87 -8.57 -1.65 -12.92
CA ALA A 87 -9.37 -2.12 -11.78
C ALA A 87 -10.53 -1.17 -11.45
N LEU A 88 -10.31 0.15 -11.47
CA LEU A 88 -11.35 1.16 -11.24
C LEU A 88 -12.40 1.19 -12.37
N ALA A 89 -12.06 0.74 -13.58
CA ALA A 89 -13.01 0.64 -14.70
C ALA A 89 -14.12 -0.42 -14.47
N GLU A 90 -13.98 -1.29 -13.47
CA GLU A 90 -15.02 -2.25 -13.08
C GLU A 90 -16.21 -1.61 -12.38
N PHE A 91 -16.05 -0.41 -11.81
CA PHE A 91 -17.15 0.34 -11.23
C PHE A 91 -18.07 0.88 -12.34
N THR A 92 -19.37 0.63 -12.18
CA THR A 92 -20.42 1.18 -13.08
C THR A 92 -21.01 2.51 -12.58
N ILE A 93 -20.43 3.04 -11.52
CA ILE A 93 -20.81 4.23 -10.76
C ILE A 93 -19.63 5.21 -10.71
N PRO A 94 -19.84 6.49 -10.38
CA PRO A 94 -18.76 7.46 -10.29
C PRO A 94 -17.66 7.05 -9.30
N VAL A 95 -16.41 7.23 -9.72
CA VAL A 95 -15.22 7.01 -8.90
C VAL A 95 -14.54 8.36 -8.70
N TYR A 96 -14.32 8.74 -7.46
CA TYR A 96 -13.56 9.93 -7.07
C TYR A 96 -12.26 9.51 -6.38
N THR A 97 -11.22 10.34 -6.50
CA THR A 97 -9.89 10.02 -5.96
C THR A 97 -9.20 11.28 -5.43
N THR A 98 -8.29 11.10 -4.49
CA THR A 98 -7.24 12.07 -4.14
C THR A 98 -5.89 11.36 -4.24
N PRO A 99 -4.77 12.01 -4.58
CA PRO A 99 -3.47 11.34 -4.59
C PRO A 99 -2.93 11.17 -3.16
N GLY A 100 -2.15 10.11 -2.96
CA GLY A 100 -1.33 9.88 -1.77
C GLY A 100 0.16 10.08 -2.02
N ASN A 101 0.96 9.99 -0.95
CA ASN A 101 2.40 10.27 -1.04
C ASN A 101 3.17 9.24 -1.88
N HIS A 102 2.61 8.04 -2.09
CA HIS A 102 3.17 7.06 -3.01
C HIS A 102 2.88 7.41 -4.48
N ASP A 103 1.72 8.01 -4.76
CA ASP A 103 1.26 8.36 -6.11
C ASP A 103 2.11 9.40 -6.81
N VAL A 104 2.73 10.29 -6.03
CA VAL A 104 3.52 11.42 -6.56
C VAL A 104 5.01 11.11 -6.75
N ARG A 105 5.44 9.88 -6.42
CA ARG A 105 6.82 9.42 -6.65
C ARG A 105 7.11 9.34 -8.15
N LEU A 106 8.39 9.46 -8.52
CA LEU A 106 8.85 9.29 -9.92
C LEU A 106 8.07 10.12 -10.96
N ASP A 107 7.73 11.38 -10.63
CA ASP A 107 6.87 12.27 -11.45
C ASP A 107 5.41 11.79 -11.60
N GLY A 108 4.98 10.84 -10.76
CA GLY A 108 3.63 10.32 -10.75
C GLY A 108 2.55 11.34 -10.42
N GLY A 109 2.91 12.50 -9.84
CA GLY A 109 1.97 13.60 -9.63
C GLY A 109 1.45 14.19 -10.95
N THR A 110 2.30 14.29 -11.97
CA THR A 110 1.87 14.69 -13.32
C THR A 110 0.92 13.66 -13.91
N ARG A 111 1.24 12.37 -13.77
CA ARG A 111 0.43 11.24 -14.26
C ARG A 111 -0.93 11.18 -13.59
N TYR A 112 -0.97 11.40 -12.27
CA TYR A 112 -2.22 11.50 -11.53
C TYR A 112 -3.14 12.56 -12.16
N LEU A 113 -2.61 13.75 -12.42
CA LEU A 113 -3.39 14.85 -12.99
C LEU A 113 -3.86 14.54 -14.43
N GLU A 114 -3.05 13.84 -15.22
CA GLU A 114 -3.40 13.40 -16.58
C GLU A 114 -4.54 12.38 -16.58
N HIS A 115 -4.54 11.43 -15.62
CA HIS A 115 -5.50 10.33 -15.56
C HIS A 115 -6.78 10.66 -14.77
N PHE A 116 -6.66 11.32 -13.63
CA PHE A 116 -7.76 11.56 -12.68
C PHE A 116 -8.20 13.03 -12.58
N GLY A 117 -7.42 13.96 -13.15
CA GLY A 117 -7.71 15.38 -13.10
C GLY A 117 -7.23 16.05 -11.80
N PRO A 118 -7.80 17.22 -11.43
CA PRO A 118 -7.27 18.04 -10.35
C PRO A 118 -7.35 17.33 -8.99
N ALA A 119 -6.34 17.56 -8.14
CA ALA A 119 -6.32 17.08 -6.75
C ALA A 119 -6.86 18.11 -5.73
N LEU A 120 -7.52 19.16 -6.23
CA LEU A 120 -8.19 20.20 -5.45
C LEU A 120 -9.51 20.53 -6.15
N TYR A 121 -10.62 20.05 -5.60
CA TYR A 121 -11.95 20.21 -6.19
C TYR A 121 -13.05 19.99 -5.15
N SER A 122 -14.25 20.45 -5.47
CA SER A 122 -15.44 20.21 -4.67
C SER A 122 -16.67 19.95 -5.54
N PHE A 123 -17.67 19.30 -4.97
CA PHE A 123 -18.96 19.07 -5.62
C PHE A 123 -20.07 18.92 -4.58
N ASP A 124 -21.31 19.16 -5.00
CA ASP A 124 -22.50 18.97 -4.18
C ASP A 124 -23.30 17.78 -4.68
N LEU A 125 -23.85 17.01 -3.75
CA LEU A 125 -24.79 15.93 -4.04
C LEU A 125 -25.86 15.86 -2.95
N GLY A 126 -27.10 16.16 -3.32
CA GLY A 126 -28.21 16.23 -2.36
C GLY A 126 -28.00 17.37 -1.35
N SER A 127 -28.09 17.05 -0.06
CA SER A 127 -27.83 17.99 1.06
C SER A 127 -26.37 18.00 1.52
N ALA A 128 -25.48 17.33 0.78
CA ALA A 128 -24.08 17.17 1.15
C ALA A 128 -23.13 17.89 0.18
N HIS A 129 -22.07 18.46 0.75
CA HIS A 129 -20.95 19.08 0.05
C HIS A 129 -19.68 18.26 0.29
N PHE A 130 -18.92 18.03 -0.77
CA PHE A 130 -17.73 17.20 -0.79
C PHE A 130 -16.55 18.07 -1.23
N ALA A 131 -15.55 18.22 -0.37
CA ALA A 131 -14.34 18.96 -0.67
C ALA A 131 -13.12 18.03 -0.63
N VAL A 132 -12.23 18.16 -1.62
CA VAL A 132 -11.04 17.33 -1.77
C VAL A 132 -9.82 18.22 -1.86
N PHE A 133 -8.77 17.89 -1.12
CA PHE A 133 -7.50 18.61 -1.19
C PHE A 133 -6.30 17.65 -1.20
N ASN A 134 -5.22 18.11 -1.84
CA ASN A 134 -3.99 17.35 -1.99
C ASN A 134 -3.15 17.47 -0.71
N SER A 135 -2.93 16.36 0.01
CA SER A 135 -2.06 16.30 1.19
C SER A 135 -0.78 15.50 1.00
N THR A 136 -0.40 15.18 -0.25
CA THR A 136 0.69 14.25 -0.61
C THR A 136 2.06 14.59 -0.01
N THR A 137 2.33 15.86 0.30
CA THR A 137 3.60 16.33 0.86
C THR A 137 3.62 16.41 2.38
N GLY A 138 2.49 16.17 3.05
CA GLY A 138 2.34 16.35 4.50
C GLY A 138 2.39 17.81 4.95
N ASP A 139 2.23 18.75 4.02
CA ASP A 139 2.00 20.18 4.23
C ASP A 139 1.18 20.72 3.06
N ILE A 140 0.44 21.82 3.26
CA ILE A 140 -0.48 22.38 2.25
C ILE A 140 -0.05 23.80 1.88
N PRO A 141 0.04 24.15 0.58
CA PRO A 141 0.25 25.52 0.15
C PRO A 141 -0.84 26.46 0.68
N GLU A 142 -0.46 27.69 1.05
CA GLU A 142 -1.39 28.70 1.58
C GLU A 142 -2.59 28.98 0.66
N ALA A 143 -2.36 28.93 -0.65
CA ALA A 143 -3.40 29.14 -1.65
C ALA A 143 -4.48 28.04 -1.58
N ASP A 144 -4.08 26.79 -1.34
CA ASP A 144 -4.98 25.64 -1.27
C ASP A 144 -5.74 25.63 0.06
N ILE A 145 -5.08 26.00 1.17
CA ILE A 145 -5.75 26.23 2.47
C ILE A 145 -6.81 27.34 2.32
N SER A 146 -6.45 28.44 1.68
CA SER A 146 -7.36 29.59 1.48
C SER A 146 -8.54 29.23 0.59
N TRP A 147 -8.30 28.44 -0.47
CA TRP A 147 -9.35 27.91 -1.34
C TRP A 147 -10.30 27.01 -0.54
N LEU A 148 -9.76 26.06 0.22
CA LEU A 148 -10.55 25.10 1.01
C LEU A 148 -11.40 25.80 2.07
N SER A 149 -10.84 26.78 2.78
CA SER A 149 -11.61 27.60 3.74
C SER A 149 -12.76 28.31 3.05
N SER A 150 -12.49 28.96 1.91
CA SER A 150 -13.51 29.71 1.17
C SER A 150 -14.61 28.82 0.61
N ASP A 151 -14.26 27.64 0.11
CA ASP A 151 -15.19 26.64 -0.43
C ASP A 151 -16.13 26.11 0.68
N LEU A 152 -15.56 25.71 1.82
CA LEU A 152 -16.32 25.24 2.97
C LEU A 152 -17.18 26.33 3.61
N GLU A 153 -16.71 27.59 3.67
CA GLU A 153 -17.47 28.74 4.17
C GLU A 153 -18.64 29.12 3.26
N ALA A 154 -18.47 28.97 1.94
CA ALA A 154 -19.50 29.31 0.96
C ALA A 154 -20.64 28.29 0.88
N SER A 155 -20.43 27.07 1.39
CA SER A 155 -21.41 26.00 1.35
C SER A 155 -22.39 26.07 2.53
N ASP A 156 -23.69 26.12 2.20
CA ASP A 156 -24.81 25.99 3.14
C ASP A 156 -25.30 24.53 3.28
N ALA A 157 -24.53 23.55 2.77
CA ALA A 157 -24.89 22.13 2.86
C ALA A 157 -25.00 21.68 4.32
N GLU A 158 -25.98 20.80 4.57
CA GLU A 158 -26.22 20.24 5.91
C GLU A 158 -25.07 19.32 6.34
N PHE A 159 -24.52 18.58 5.38
CA PHE A 159 -23.41 17.68 5.59
C PHE A 159 -22.21 18.14 4.76
N LYS A 160 -21.03 18.20 5.39
CA LYS A 160 -19.78 18.56 4.73
C LYS A 160 -18.76 17.46 4.93
N PHE A 161 -18.32 16.87 3.84
CA PHE A 161 -17.35 15.80 3.82
C PHE A 161 -16.05 16.29 3.20
N VAL A 162 -14.93 16.03 3.86
CA VAL A 162 -13.61 16.41 3.39
C VAL A 162 -12.78 15.15 3.13
N PHE A 163 -12.07 15.11 2.01
CA PHE A 163 -11.22 13.98 1.63
C PHE A 163 -9.80 14.44 1.34
N SER A 164 -8.84 13.72 1.89
CA SER A 164 -7.41 13.86 1.61
C SER A 164 -6.71 12.53 1.89
N HIS A 165 -5.41 12.43 1.67
CA HIS A 165 -4.67 11.20 1.95
C HIS A 165 -4.06 11.18 3.34
N ILE A 166 -3.10 12.05 3.63
CA ILE A 166 -2.42 12.15 4.93
C ILE A 166 -3.38 12.80 5.95
N PRO A 167 -3.69 12.15 7.10
CA PRO A 167 -4.55 12.71 8.14
C PRO A 167 -3.79 13.74 9.00
N PRO A 168 -4.47 14.68 9.69
CA PRO A 168 -3.84 15.69 10.53
C PRO A 168 -3.25 15.15 11.86
N PHE A 169 -3.56 13.90 12.22
CA PHE A 169 -2.98 13.21 13.38
C PHE A 169 -2.96 11.69 13.16
N ASP A 170 -2.02 11.01 13.83
CA ASP A 170 -1.98 9.54 13.91
C ASP A 170 -2.63 9.09 15.23
N PRO A 171 -3.70 8.27 15.20
CA PRO A 171 -4.39 7.83 16.41
C PRO A 171 -3.64 6.70 17.15
N ARG A 172 -2.58 6.13 16.57
CA ARG A 172 -1.83 5.02 17.17
C ARG A 172 -0.89 5.53 18.27
N PRO A 173 -0.75 4.80 19.40
CA PRO A 173 0.14 5.21 20.47
C PRO A 173 1.60 5.35 20.01
N GLU A 174 2.23 6.48 20.35
CA GLU A 174 3.65 6.76 20.10
C GLU A 174 4.06 6.70 18.61
N GLN A 175 3.12 6.93 17.69
CA GLN A 175 3.37 7.05 16.26
C GLN A 175 3.18 8.49 15.76
N ASP A 176 3.82 8.82 14.64
CA ASP A 176 3.75 10.15 14.02
C ASP A 176 3.64 10.04 12.48
N HIS A 177 2.80 9.12 11.99
CA HIS A 177 2.56 8.92 10.55
C HIS A 177 1.43 9.85 10.07
N THR A 178 1.73 11.15 10.05
CA THR A 178 0.79 12.25 9.85
C THR A 178 1.45 13.41 9.09
N PHE A 179 0.77 14.55 8.98
CA PHE A 179 1.32 15.82 8.50
C PHE A 179 2.68 16.13 9.14
N SER A 180 3.66 16.47 8.29
CA SER A 180 4.99 16.90 8.72
C SER A 180 4.96 18.31 9.35
N ASN A 181 3.99 19.15 8.95
CA ASN A 181 3.77 20.47 9.52
C ASN A 181 2.55 20.50 10.45
N LEU A 182 2.80 20.35 11.76
CA LEU A 182 1.76 20.35 12.79
C LEU A 182 1.00 21.69 12.91
N THR A 183 1.59 22.80 12.47
CA THR A 183 0.89 24.10 12.46
C THR A 183 -0.17 24.12 11.36
N THR A 184 0.17 23.63 10.17
CA THR A 184 -0.80 23.44 9.08
C THR A 184 -1.89 22.45 9.47
N ALA A 185 -1.53 21.31 10.07
CA ALA A 185 -2.49 20.32 10.56
C ALA A 185 -3.48 20.94 11.55
N SER A 186 -2.97 21.65 12.57
CA SER A 186 -3.81 22.33 13.57
C SER A 186 -4.74 23.36 12.93
N ARG A 187 -4.24 24.12 11.95
CA ARG A 187 -5.05 25.12 11.24
C ARG A 187 -6.15 24.49 10.40
N LEU A 188 -5.88 23.37 9.72
CA LEU A 188 -6.91 22.62 8.98
C LEU A 188 -8.01 22.12 9.91
N MET A 189 -7.63 21.56 11.07
CA MET A 189 -8.59 21.10 12.07
C MET A 189 -9.47 22.26 12.59
N THR A 190 -8.91 23.45 12.80
CA THR A 190 -9.68 24.66 13.13
C THR A 190 -10.64 25.03 12.01
N ILE A 191 -10.20 25.06 10.75
CA ILE A 191 -11.07 25.36 9.59
C ILE A 191 -12.23 24.36 9.54
N PHE A 192 -11.95 23.06 9.69
CA PHE A 192 -12.98 22.01 9.69
C PHE A 192 -14.00 22.20 10.81
N GLN A 193 -13.53 22.57 12.00
CA GLN A 193 -14.40 22.87 13.13
C GLN A 193 -15.27 24.12 12.85
N GLU A 194 -14.67 25.23 12.44
CA GLU A 194 -15.35 26.52 12.26
C GLU A 194 -16.35 26.52 11.10
N THR A 195 -16.10 25.69 10.08
CA THR A 195 -16.97 25.54 8.90
C THR A 195 -18.00 24.42 9.02
N ASN A 196 -18.08 23.77 10.19
CA ASN A 196 -18.99 22.66 10.50
C ASN A 196 -18.81 21.43 9.58
N VAL A 197 -17.56 21.04 9.30
CA VAL A 197 -17.27 19.77 8.62
C VAL A 197 -17.82 18.59 9.43
N THR A 198 -18.61 17.75 8.78
CA THR A 198 -19.22 16.58 9.39
C THR A 198 -18.23 15.45 9.56
N THR A 199 -17.49 15.11 8.49
CA THR A 199 -16.50 14.03 8.53
C THR A 199 -15.33 14.30 7.58
N VAL A 200 -14.12 14.03 8.05
CA VAL A 200 -12.89 14.03 7.26
C VAL A 200 -12.47 12.57 7.04
N PHE A 201 -12.30 12.17 5.78
CA PHE A 201 -11.80 10.85 5.40
C PHE A 201 -10.34 10.94 4.94
N SER A 202 -9.53 9.99 5.41
CA SER A 202 -8.10 9.89 5.09
C SER A 202 -7.64 8.44 4.96
N GLY A 203 -6.48 8.24 4.33
CA GLY A 203 -5.79 6.95 4.23
C GLY A 203 -4.53 6.93 5.11
N HIS A 204 -3.41 6.52 4.53
CA HIS A 204 -2.02 6.73 4.98
C HIS A 204 -1.56 5.94 6.21
N VAL A 205 -2.43 5.71 7.20
CA VAL A 205 -2.05 5.05 8.47
C VAL A 205 -2.22 3.53 8.39
N HIS A 206 -2.80 3.01 7.30
CA HIS A 206 -3.01 1.58 7.03
C HIS A 206 -3.82 0.84 8.12
N ILE A 207 -4.86 1.49 8.63
CA ILE A 207 -5.81 0.97 9.61
C ILE A 207 -7.22 1.46 9.30
N PHE A 208 -8.22 0.85 9.94
CA PHE A 208 -9.49 1.52 10.23
C PHE A 208 -9.39 2.26 11.55
N ASN A 209 -9.71 3.56 11.56
CA ASN A 209 -9.93 4.30 12.80
C ASN A 209 -11.08 5.29 12.63
N GLU A 210 -11.90 5.43 13.66
CA GLU A 210 -12.88 6.49 13.76
C GLU A 210 -12.66 7.24 15.08
N SER A 211 -12.56 8.57 15.00
CA SER A 211 -12.40 9.43 16.16
C SER A 211 -13.16 10.73 15.98
N VAL A 212 -13.48 11.41 17.10
CA VAL A 212 -14.10 12.74 17.07
C VAL A 212 -13.18 13.71 17.79
N VAL A 213 -12.76 14.76 17.08
CA VAL A 213 -11.90 15.80 17.62
C VAL A 213 -12.56 17.15 17.38
N GLN A 214 -12.77 17.91 18.46
CA GLN A 214 -13.38 19.25 18.41
C GLN A 214 -14.77 19.28 17.72
N GLY A 215 -15.50 18.17 17.74
CA GLY A 215 -16.83 18.04 17.12
C GLY A 215 -16.81 17.56 15.67
N VAL A 216 -15.65 17.47 15.03
CA VAL A 216 -15.47 16.91 13.68
C VAL A 216 -15.12 15.44 13.80
N ARG A 217 -15.78 14.59 13.00
CA ARG A 217 -15.46 13.16 12.91
C ARG A 217 -14.30 12.95 11.92
N TYR A 218 -13.33 12.13 12.28
CA TYR A 218 -12.21 11.74 11.44
C TYR A 218 -12.24 10.24 11.25
N VAL A 219 -12.20 9.80 9.99
CA VAL A 219 -12.21 8.39 9.61
C VAL A 219 -10.97 8.12 8.78
N ILE A 220 -10.12 7.24 9.29
CA ILE A 220 -8.97 6.70 8.57
C ILE A 220 -9.37 5.35 8.00
N THR A 221 -9.19 5.16 6.69
CA THR A 221 -9.55 3.94 5.96
C THR A 221 -8.45 3.51 4.98
N GLY A 222 -7.36 2.99 5.53
CA GLY A 222 -6.21 2.48 4.74
C GLY A 222 -6.17 0.97 4.62
N GLY A 223 -7.30 0.36 4.27
CA GLY A 223 -7.48 -1.10 4.30
C GLY A 223 -7.74 -1.75 2.95
N ALA A 224 -7.58 -1.04 1.83
CA ALA A 224 -8.00 -1.53 0.52
C ALA A 224 -7.05 -2.54 -0.14
N GLY A 225 -5.84 -2.75 0.41
CA GLY A 225 -4.98 -3.84 -0.05
C GLY A 225 -3.55 -3.81 0.46
N ALA A 226 -2.98 -2.66 0.76
CA ALA A 226 -1.62 -2.56 1.25
C ALA A 226 -1.43 -3.18 2.65
N SER A 227 -0.15 -3.38 3.04
CA SER A 227 0.19 -3.95 4.34
C SER A 227 -0.38 -3.13 5.49
N LEU A 228 -0.99 -3.79 6.47
CA LEU A 228 -1.65 -3.15 7.60
C LEU A 228 -0.64 -2.84 8.72
N TYR A 229 -0.80 -1.70 9.41
CA TYR A 229 0.16 -1.25 10.43
C TYR A 229 -0.32 -1.42 11.88
N ALA A 230 -1.36 -2.22 12.09
CA ALA A 230 -1.84 -2.57 13.42
C ALA A 230 -2.32 -4.01 13.43
N SER A 231 -2.56 -4.55 14.63
CA SER A 231 -3.28 -5.79 14.81
C SER A 231 -4.79 -5.61 14.56
N PRO A 232 -5.56 -6.68 14.30
CA PRO A 232 -6.99 -6.58 14.04
C PRO A 232 -7.78 -5.86 15.14
N GLU A 233 -7.42 -6.05 16.41
CA GLU A 233 -8.06 -5.36 17.55
C GLU A 233 -7.81 -3.85 17.57
N ASN A 234 -6.80 -3.37 16.85
CA ASN A 234 -6.42 -1.97 16.72
C ASN A 234 -6.74 -1.41 15.32
N GLY A 235 -7.70 -2.02 14.60
CA GLY A 235 -8.13 -1.55 13.28
C GLY A 235 -7.30 -2.10 12.11
N GLY A 236 -6.35 -2.99 12.36
CA GLY A 236 -5.53 -3.63 11.32
C GLY A 236 -6.24 -4.79 10.64
N TYR A 237 -7.20 -4.49 9.79
CA TYR A 237 -7.88 -5.46 8.91
C TYR A 237 -8.23 -4.83 7.57
N TYR A 238 -8.33 -5.66 6.53
CA TYR A 238 -8.71 -5.19 5.20
C TYR A 238 -10.19 -4.83 5.17
N HIS A 239 -10.50 -3.66 4.64
CA HIS A 239 -11.86 -3.10 4.65
C HIS A 239 -12.02 -1.99 3.61
N PHE A 240 -13.28 -1.68 3.31
CA PHE A 240 -13.71 -0.36 2.89
C PHE A 240 -14.72 0.17 3.92
N VAL A 241 -15.10 1.43 3.81
CA VAL A 241 -16.10 2.07 4.68
C VAL A 241 -17.37 2.34 3.87
N ASN A 242 -18.48 1.77 4.32
CA ASN A 242 -19.81 2.11 3.83
C ASN A 242 -20.34 3.34 4.58
N VAL A 243 -20.63 4.42 3.86
CA VAL A 243 -21.23 5.63 4.42
C VAL A 243 -22.68 5.69 3.98
N THR A 244 -23.60 5.68 4.93
CA THR A 244 -25.04 5.78 4.68
C THR A 244 -25.59 7.00 5.39
N LEU A 245 -26.10 7.94 4.62
CA LEU A 245 -26.83 9.08 5.11
C LEU A 245 -28.34 8.85 4.91
N THR A 246 -29.11 9.04 5.98
CA THR A 246 -30.58 9.03 5.96
C THR A 246 -31.09 10.41 6.40
N GLU A 247 -32.41 10.59 6.43
CA GLU A 247 -33.03 11.82 6.95
C GLU A 247 -32.68 12.12 8.42
N SER A 248 -32.22 11.13 9.20
CA SER A 248 -32.01 11.27 10.65
C SER A 248 -30.66 10.82 11.18
N GLU A 249 -29.87 10.10 10.38
CA GLU A 249 -28.60 9.51 10.84
C GLU A 249 -27.55 9.47 9.73
N LEU A 250 -26.29 9.63 10.15
CA LEU A 250 -25.08 9.33 9.37
C LEU A 250 -24.44 8.09 9.98
N LEU A 251 -24.44 7.00 9.22
CA LEU A 251 -23.80 5.73 9.55
C LEU A 251 -22.50 5.60 8.76
N ILE A 252 -21.44 5.19 9.45
CA ILE A 252 -20.11 4.94 8.88
C ILE A 252 -19.67 3.59 9.42
N GLU A 253 -19.61 2.60 8.55
CA GLU A 253 -19.38 1.21 8.97
C GLU A 253 -18.27 0.57 8.13
N PRO A 254 -17.22 0.00 8.74
CA PRO A 254 -16.25 -0.78 8.01
C PRO A 254 -16.88 -2.08 7.52
N VAL A 255 -16.70 -2.38 6.24
CA VAL A 255 -17.08 -3.64 5.60
C VAL A 255 -15.80 -4.39 5.29
N LEU A 256 -15.69 -5.60 5.85
CA LEU A 256 -14.49 -6.41 5.74
C LEU A 256 -14.26 -6.90 4.31
N LEU A 257 -13.01 -6.87 3.90
CA LEU A 257 -12.52 -7.46 2.66
C LEU A 257 -11.70 -8.72 2.98
N ASP A 258 -11.64 -9.64 2.02
CA ASP A 258 -10.66 -10.70 2.07
C ASP A 258 -9.25 -10.12 1.89
N ALA A 259 -8.29 -10.71 2.59
CA ALA A 259 -6.90 -10.32 2.45
C ALA A 259 -6.43 -10.52 1.00
N PRO A 260 -5.63 -9.59 0.44
CA PRO A 260 -5.13 -9.71 -0.91
C PRO A 260 -4.34 -11.00 -1.08
N SER A 261 -4.56 -11.63 -2.23
CA SER A 261 -3.81 -12.76 -2.72
C SER A 261 -2.42 -12.28 -3.13
N LEU A 262 -1.52 -12.21 -2.16
CA LEU A 262 -0.10 -11.99 -2.43
C LEU A 262 0.49 -13.31 -2.94
N GLN A 263 0.74 -13.40 -4.24
CA GLN A 263 1.52 -14.50 -4.79
C GLN A 263 2.95 -14.40 -4.26
N ARG A 264 3.23 -15.19 -3.22
CA ARG A 264 4.52 -15.23 -2.51
C ARG A 264 5.36 -16.45 -2.88
N ASN A 265 4.79 -17.37 -3.65
CA ASN A 265 5.35 -18.68 -3.96
C ASN A 265 5.81 -18.79 -5.42
N MET A 266 6.02 -17.66 -6.11
CA MET A 266 6.62 -17.64 -7.44
C MET A 266 7.40 -16.35 -7.70
N VAL A 267 8.31 -16.42 -8.66
CA VAL A 267 9.14 -15.31 -9.14
C VAL A 267 9.28 -15.41 -10.66
N GLU A 268 9.19 -14.30 -11.37
CA GLU A 268 9.53 -14.18 -12.78
C GLU A 268 11.01 -13.81 -12.92
N ILE A 269 11.75 -14.57 -13.72
CA ILE A 269 13.11 -14.25 -14.13
C ILE A 269 13.05 -13.87 -15.62
N ARG A 270 13.56 -12.70 -16.00
CA ARG A 270 13.45 -12.21 -17.38
C ARG A 270 14.64 -11.41 -17.86
N ASN A 271 14.74 -11.26 -19.17
CA ASN A 271 15.55 -10.25 -19.85
C ASN A 271 14.66 -9.55 -20.92
N GLN A 272 15.27 -8.88 -21.90
CA GLN A 272 14.52 -8.21 -22.99
C GLN A 272 13.82 -9.17 -23.96
N ASP A 273 14.34 -10.39 -24.13
CA ASP A 273 13.94 -11.37 -25.15
C ASP A 273 13.14 -12.55 -24.58
N GLU A 274 13.38 -12.91 -23.32
CA GLU A 274 12.92 -14.14 -22.68
C GLU A 274 12.41 -13.89 -21.25
N SER A 275 11.41 -14.66 -20.83
CA SER A 275 10.89 -14.66 -19.46
C SER A 275 10.51 -16.08 -19.03
N LEU A 276 10.78 -16.39 -17.76
CA LEU A 276 10.46 -17.66 -17.10
C LEU A 276 9.91 -17.40 -15.69
N THR A 277 8.72 -17.93 -15.40
CA THR A 277 8.19 -17.94 -14.03
C THR A 277 8.56 -19.24 -13.33
N LEU A 278 9.19 -19.13 -12.15
CA LEU A 278 9.54 -20.26 -11.28
C LEU A 278 8.63 -20.24 -10.05
N THR A 279 8.00 -21.37 -9.75
CA THR A 279 7.24 -21.58 -8.51
C THR A 279 8.17 -22.04 -7.38
N LEU A 280 7.66 -22.06 -6.14
CA LEU A 280 8.38 -22.63 -5.01
C LEU A 280 8.81 -24.09 -5.28
N ASP A 281 7.94 -24.90 -5.87
CA ASP A 281 8.27 -26.30 -6.19
C ASP A 281 9.44 -26.39 -7.18
N ASP A 282 9.51 -25.45 -8.13
CA ASP A 282 10.65 -25.35 -9.07
C ASP A 282 11.93 -24.91 -8.35
N LEU A 283 11.83 -23.97 -7.40
CA LEU A 283 13.00 -23.50 -6.63
C LEU A 283 13.54 -24.59 -5.69
N LEU A 284 12.67 -25.40 -5.09
CA LEU A 284 13.04 -26.47 -4.14
C LEU A 284 13.84 -27.61 -4.78
N VAL A 285 13.81 -27.74 -6.10
CA VAL A 285 14.61 -28.74 -6.83
C VAL A 285 15.95 -28.19 -7.34
N LEU A 286 16.21 -26.89 -7.17
CA LEU A 286 17.48 -26.26 -7.50
C LEU A 286 18.49 -26.42 -6.35
N SER A 287 19.77 -26.24 -6.67
CA SER A 287 20.81 -26.11 -5.64
C SER A 287 20.57 -24.84 -4.83
N ASP A 288 20.55 -24.96 -3.52
CA ASP A 288 20.33 -23.86 -2.60
C ASP A 288 21.48 -23.68 -1.61
N LEU A 289 21.51 -22.48 -1.02
CA LEU A 289 22.40 -22.12 0.07
C LEU A 289 21.57 -21.81 1.31
N GLU A 290 22.17 -22.05 2.47
CA GLU A 290 21.62 -21.66 3.76
C GLU A 290 22.67 -20.87 4.53
N GLY A 291 22.27 -19.75 5.12
CA GLY A 291 23.16 -18.90 5.90
C GLY A 291 22.42 -17.96 6.83
N PHE A 292 23.10 -17.56 7.90
CA PHE A 292 22.58 -16.55 8.81
C PHE A 292 22.82 -15.15 8.22
N SER A 293 21.83 -14.27 8.30
CA SER A 293 21.97 -12.88 7.90
C SER A 293 21.08 -11.95 8.74
N SER A 294 21.34 -10.65 8.64
CA SER A 294 20.60 -9.57 9.27
C SER A 294 20.87 -8.26 8.54
N PHE A 295 20.01 -7.25 8.71
CA PHE A 295 20.07 -6.00 7.94
C PHE A 295 20.03 -4.79 8.87
N GLN A 296 20.95 -3.86 8.66
CA GLN A 296 21.03 -2.61 9.42
C GLN A 296 20.25 -1.49 8.71
N ASN A 297 19.51 -0.70 9.48
CA ASN A 297 18.88 0.52 8.99
C ASN A 297 19.79 1.76 9.18
N GLN A 298 19.44 2.91 8.59
CA GLN A 298 20.22 4.16 8.69
C GLN A 298 20.34 4.71 10.12
N PHE A 299 19.53 4.21 11.05
CA PHE A 299 19.51 4.59 12.46
C PHE A 299 20.22 3.55 13.35
N ASP A 300 21.08 2.71 12.77
CA ASP A 300 21.86 1.67 13.47
C ASP A 300 21.00 0.59 14.16
N ASN A 301 19.77 0.38 13.68
CA ASN A 301 18.91 -0.71 14.15
C ASN A 301 19.04 -1.93 13.22
N TRP A 302 19.23 -3.09 13.81
CA TRP A 302 19.32 -4.36 13.11
C TRP A 302 17.98 -5.08 13.09
N ARG A 303 17.57 -5.59 11.93
CA ARG A 303 16.33 -6.35 11.72
C ARG A 303 16.57 -7.60 10.88
N GLY A 304 15.60 -8.50 10.87
CA GLY A 304 15.63 -9.69 10.01
C GLY A 304 16.72 -10.70 10.39
N GLN A 305 17.18 -10.71 11.65
CA GLN A 305 18.15 -11.67 12.15
C GLN A 305 17.58 -13.09 12.06
N GLY A 306 18.24 -13.96 11.31
CA GLY A 306 17.86 -15.36 11.23
C GLY A 306 18.54 -16.11 10.10
N THR A 307 18.14 -17.36 9.95
CA THR A 307 18.69 -18.25 8.93
C THR A 307 17.82 -18.17 7.68
N TYR A 308 18.43 -17.79 6.57
CA TYR A 308 17.80 -17.73 5.26
C TYR A 308 18.25 -18.91 4.42
N ARG A 309 17.34 -19.44 3.62
CA ARG A 309 17.63 -20.51 2.66
C ARG A 309 17.00 -20.21 1.31
N GLY A 310 17.77 -20.40 0.24
CA GLY A 310 17.35 -20.00 -1.10
C GLY A 310 18.37 -20.26 -2.21
N VAL A 311 18.00 -19.91 -3.44
CA VAL A 311 18.81 -20.15 -4.65
C VAL A 311 19.69 -18.94 -4.95
N LEU A 312 20.91 -19.17 -5.41
CA LEU A 312 21.79 -18.11 -5.92
C LEU A 312 21.14 -17.35 -7.07
N ILE A 313 21.14 -16.01 -7.00
CA ILE A 313 20.64 -15.17 -8.09
C ILE A 313 21.40 -15.47 -9.39
N ALA A 314 22.72 -15.61 -9.31
CA ALA A 314 23.57 -15.98 -10.43
C ALA A 314 23.15 -17.28 -11.14
N ASP A 315 22.57 -18.24 -10.41
CA ASP A 315 22.07 -19.49 -10.98
C ASP A 315 20.70 -19.30 -11.63
N LEU A 316 19.82 -18.49 -11.03
CA LEU A 316 18.52 -18.15 -11.61
C LEU A 316 18.67 -17.42 -12.95
N LEU A 317 19.62 -16.48 -13.04
CA LEU A 317 19.82 -15.72 -14.29
C LEU A 317 20.26 -16.59 -15.47
N LYS A 318 20.85 -17.77 -15.24
CA LYS A 318 21.23 -18.70 -16.32
C LYS A 318 20.03 -19.17 -17.15
N PHE A 319 18.83 -19.18 -16.57
CA PHE A 319 17.62 -19.54 -17.30
C PHE A 319 17.23 -18.53 -18.38
N VAL A 320 17.76 -17.30 -18.32
CA VAL A 320 17.50 -16.22 -19.28
C VAL A 320 18.81 -15.68 -19.88
N GLY A 321 19.80 -16.56 -20.05
CA GLY A 321 21.07 -16.24 -20.72
C GLY A 321 22.15 -15.60 -19.84
N GLY A 322 21.90 -15.39 -18.56
CA GLY A 322 22.83 -14.79 -17.60
C GLY A 322 22.85 -13.27 -17.66
N MET A 323 23.95 -12.68 -17.20
CA MET A 323 24.16 -11.23 -17.12
C MET A 323 25.58 -10.91 -17.57
N GLN A 324 25.80 -9.76 -18.22
CA GLN A 324 27.11 -9.23 -18.59
C GLN A 324 27.55 -8.11 -17.63
N GLU A 325 28.84 -7.74 -17.66
CA GLU A 325 29.40 -6.71 -16.76
C GLU A 325 28.74 -5.33 -16.90
N THR A 326 28.18 -5.02 -18.06
CA THR A 326 27.49 -3.75 -18.36
C THR A 326 26.01 -3.75 -18.01
N ASP A 327 25.43 -4.91 -17.74
CA ASP A 327 24.00 -5.05 -17.49
C ASP A 327 23.66 -4.59 -16.07
N ILE A 328 22.38 -4.28 -15.85
CA ILE A 328 21.81 -4.02 -14.53
C ILE A 328 20.87 -5.17 -14.17
N LEU A 329 20.97 -5.65 -12.93
CA LEU A 329 19.95 -6.51 -12.35
C LEU A 329 18.92 -5.63 -11.64
N ARG A 330 17.67 -5.63 -12.11
CA ARG A 330 16.55 -5.02 -11.40
C ARG A 330 15.75 -6.09 -10.69
N VAL A 331 15.59 -5.95 -9.38
CA VAL A 331 14.75 -6.82 -8.57
C VAL A 331 13.51 -6.03 -8.15
N THR A 332 12.33 -6.56 -8.47
CA THR A 332 11.03 -5.94 -8.22
C THR A 332 10.24 -6.78 -7.21
N ALA A 333 9.68 -6.09 -6.21
CA ALA A 333 8.75 -6.64 -5.23
C ALA A 333 7.30 -6.58 -5.72
N ASN A 334 6.40 -7.36 -5.11
CA ASN A 334 4.96 -7.36 -5.42
C ASN A 334 4.29 -5.99 -5.18
N ASP A 335 4.83 -5.20 -4.26
CA ASP A 335 4.42 -3.81 -4.03
C ASP A 335 5.03 -2.83 -5.05
N GLY A 336 5.68 -3.32 -6.11
CA GLY A 336 6.33 -2.49 -7.12
C GLY A 336 7.65 -1.85 -6.68
N TYR A 337 8.16 -2.12 -5.47
CA TYR A 337 9.46 -1.62 -5.04
C TYR A 337 10.55 -2.24 -5.90
N GLN A 338 11.41 -1.40 -6.46
CA GLN A 338 12.50 -1.83 -7.33
C GLN A 338 13.83 -1.43 -6.75
N TYR A 339 14.80 -2.32 -6.87
CA TYR A 339 16.20 -2.02 -6.59
C TYR A 339 17.10 -2.56 -7.69
N GLU A 340 18.09 -1.76 -8.06
CA GLU A 340 19.02 -2.05 -9.13
C GLU A 340 20.41 -2.38 -8.57
N PHE A 341 20.95 -3.50 -9.02
CA PHE A 341 22.26 -4.04 -8.63
C PHE A 341 23.16 -4.13 -9.85
N CYS A 342 24.46 -3.92 -9.64
CA CYS A 342 25.44 -4.09 -10.70
C CYS A 342 25.87 -5.55 -10.82
N TYR A 343 26.57 -5.87 -11.90
CA TYR A 343 27.11 -7.21 -12.13
C TYR A 343 27.91 -7.76 -10.94
N SER A 344 28.75 -6.93 -10.31
CA SER A 344 29.58 -7.35 -9.17
C SER A 344 28.79 -7.67 -7.90
N ASN A 345 27.54 -7.24 -7.78
CA ASN A 345 26.69 -7.71 -6.68
C ASN A 345 26.20 -9.16 -6.91
N VAL A 346 25.95 -9.53 -8.16
CA VAL A 346 25.47 -10.87 -8.54
C VAL A 346 26.63 -11.86 -8.67
N TYR A 347 27.76 -11.40 -9.22
CA TYR A 347 28.98 -12.15 -9.45
C TYR A 347 30.17 -11.48 -8.73
N PRO A 348 30.19 -11.49 -7.39
CA PRO A 348 31.22 -10.78 -6.63
C PRO A 348 32.61 -11.38 -6.85
N ASN A 349 33.59 -10.50 -7.01
CA ASN A 349 35.00 -10.89 -6.85
C ASN A 349 35.31 -11.11 -5.36
N SER A 350 36.49 -11.63 -5.03
CA SER A 350 36.85 -11.94 -3.63
C SER A 350 36.69 -10.75 -2.68
N SER A 351 37.06 -9.53 -3.10
CA SER A 351 36.96 -8.35 -2.23
C SER A 351 35.53 -7.94 -1.90
N TRP A 352 34.59 -8.17 -2.82
CA TRP A 352 33.17 -7.90 -2.58
C TRP A 352 32.51 -9.07 -1.86
N HIS A 353 32.89 -10.30 -2.21
CA HIS A 353 32.37 -11.51 -1.58
C HIS A 353 32.69 -11.55 -0.08
N ASP A 354 33.90 -11.11 0.31
CA ASP A 354 34.28 -10.99 1.73
C ASP A 354 33.42 -9.98 2.52
N ILE A 355 32.70 -9.07 1.83
CA ILE A 355 31.87 -8.00 2.44
C ILE A 355 30.37 -8.30 2.36
N GLN A 356 29.84 -8.72 1.20
CA GLN A 356 28.40 -8.99 1.03
C GLN A 356 28.07 -10.49 1.04
N GLY A 357 29.05 -11.36 0.79
CA GLY A 357 28.82 -12.79 0.56
C GLY A 357 28.00 -13.08 -0.70
N ASP A 358 27.25 -14.17 -0.64
CA ASP A 358 26.43 -14.68 -1.73
C ASP A 358 25.05 -14.00 -1.78
N MET A 359 24.64 -13.59 -2.97
CA MET A 359 23.29 -13.04 -3.20
C MET A 359 22.33 -14.17 -3.56
N ILE A 360 21.32 -14.39 -2.72
CA ILE A 360 20.29 -15.40 -2.91
C ILE A 360 18.89 -14.80 -3.02
N LEU A 361 18.01 -15.52 -3.74
CA LEU A 361 16.57 -15.42 -3.55
C LEU A 361 16.16 -16.40 -2.45
N ALA A 362 15.98 -15.91 -1.23
CA ALA A 362 15.50 -16.69 -0.10
C ALA A 362 14.01 -17.02 -0.28
N TYR A 363 13.67 -18.31 -0.16
CA TYR A 363 12.29 -18.80 -0.10
C TYR A 363 11.92 -19.35 1.29
N SER A 364 12.89 -19.38 2.22
CA SER A 364 12.71 -19.84 3.60
C SER A 364 13.44 -18.93 4.58
N PHE A 365 12.81 -18.70 5.73
CA PHE A 365 13.38 -18.00 6.88
C PHE A 365 13.08 -18.74 8.17
N ASN A 366 14.12 -19.08 8.94
CA ASN A 366 14.02 -19.90 10.15
C ASN A 366 13.15 -21.15 9.93
N GLU A 367 13.48 -21.91 8.88
CA GLU A 367 12.79 -23.15 8.45
C GLU A 367 11.33 -22.96 7.97
N THR A 368 10.80 -21.74 7.98
CA THR A 368 9.46 -21.44 7.47
C THR A 368 9.55 -21.11 5.99
N LEU A 369 8.90 -21.91 5.14
CA LEU A 369 8.83 -21.70 3.70
C LEU A 369 7.76 -20.68 3.33
N VAL A 370 7.91 -19.96 2.22
CA VAL A 370 6.77 -19.31 1.57
C VAL A 370 5.70 -20.36 1.18
N PRO A 371 4.40 -20.03 1.18
CA PRO A 371 3.80 -18.75 1.56
C PRO A 371 3.60 -18.57 3.08
N ASP A 372 3.91 -19.57 3.91
CA ASP A 372 3.76 -19.51 5.37
C ASP A 372 4.71 -18.48 6.00
N TRP A 373 5.89 -18.30 5.41
CA TRP A 373 6.73 -17.14 5.65
C TRP A 373 6.09 -15.92 5.00
N THR A 374 5.32 -15.19 5.80
CA THR A 374 4.42 -14.13 5.32
C THR A 374 5.14 -12.92 4.71
N ASP A 375 6.44 -12.76 4.98
CA ASP A 375 7.27 -11.72 4.36
C ASP A 375 7.70 -12.06 2.92
N GLY A 376 7.30 -13.24 2.42
CA GLY A 376 7.49 -13.68 1.03
C GLY A 376 8.94 -13.94 0.65
N MET A 377 9.16 -14.24 -0.63
CA MET A 377 10.52 -14.42 -1.16
C MET A 377 11.31 -13.11 -1.00
N ARG A 378 12.58 -13.23 -0.65
CA ARG A 378 13.42 -12.08 -0.30
C ARG A 378 14.78 -12.17 -0.95
N LEU A 379 15.28 -11.07 -1.48
CA LEU A 379 16.66 -10.93 -1.87
C LEU A 379 17.53 -10.76 -0.61
N VAL A 380 18.46 -11.67 -0.39
CA VAL A 380 19.30 -11.71 0.81
C VAL A 380 20.77 -11.83 0.43
N MET A 381 21.59 -11.04 1.12
CA MET A 381 23.04 -11.18 1.12
C MET A 381 23.42 -12.11 2.29
N LEU A 382 24.05 -13.25 2.00
CA LEU A 382 24.56 -14.18 3.00
C LEU A 382 25.96 -13.75 3.45
N VAL A 383 25.99 -12.71 4.28
CA VAL A 383 27.24 -12.07 4.71
C VAL A 383 28.04 -12.99 5.64
N PRO A 384 29.37 -13.12 5.47
CA PRO A 384 30.19 -14.00 6.31
C PRO A 384 30.12 -13.73 7.82
N ASP A 385 29.92 -12.47 8.22
CA ASP A 385 29.81 -12.07 9.63
C ASP A 385 28.37 -12.03 10.16
N GLY A 386 27.39 -12.34 9.30
CA GLY A 386 25.98 -12.44 9.65
C GLY A 386 25.20 -11.13 9.63
N GLY A 387 25.78 -10.01 9.19
CA GLY A 387 25.09 -8.73 9.12
C GLY A 387 25.45 -7.89 7.91
N TYR A 388 24.46 -7.59 7.05
CA TYR A 388 24.60 -6.65 5.94
C TYR A 388 24.26 -5.23 6.41
N SER A 389 25.28 -4.40 6.56
CA SER A 389 25.17 -3.02 7.01
C SER A 389 25.01 -2.03 5.85
N ASN A 390 24.66 -0.77 6.18
CA ASN A 390 24.68 0.30 5.19
C ASN A 390 26.10 0.60 4.68
N GLU A 391 27.11 0.35 5.52
CA GLU A 391 28.51 0.48 5.10
C GLU A 391 28.90 -0.64 4.13
N ASP A 392 28.45 -1.87 4.36
CA ASP A 392 28.67 -2.98 3.42
C ASP A 392 28.02 -2.68 2.08
N LEU A 393 26.75 -2.23 2.10
CA LEU A 393 26.05 -1.75 0.90
C LEU A 393 26.86 -0.67 0.18
N ARG A 394 27.36 0.33 0.92
CA ARG A 394 28.16 1.42 0.34
C ARG A 394 29.45 0.90 -0.29
N LEU A 395 30.15 -0.02 0.37
CA LEU A 395 31.40 -0.62 -0.10
C LEU A 395 31.20 -1.56 -1.29
N THR A 396 30.01 -2.14 -1.42
CA THR A 396 29.61 -3.02 -2.53
C THR A 396 28.60 -2.34 -3.47
N SER A 397 28.65 -1.02 -3.61
CA SER A 397 27.86 -0.27 -4.60
C SER A 397 28.76 0.35 -5.67
N ALA A 398 28.36 0.24 -6.94
CA ALA A 398 29.05 0.94 -8.04
C ALA A 398 28.61 2.42 -8.11
N PRO A 399 29.45 3.35 -8.60
CA PRO A 399 29.06 4.75 -8.79
C PRO A 399 27.81 4.90 -9.64
N GLY A 400 26.86 5.72 -9.19
CA GLY A 400 25.58 5.92 -9.90
C GLY A 400 24.62 4.74 -9.77
N MET A 401 24.86 3.81 -8.85
CA MET A 401 23.98 2.69 -8.49
C MET A 401 23.92 2.53 -6.96
N GLY A 402 22.95 1.75 -6.50
CA GLY A 402 22.84 1.34 -5.11
C GLY A 402 22.81 2.51 -4.12
N TYR A 403 23.71 2.50 -3.14
CA TYR A 403 23.87 3.55 -2.12
C TYR A 403 24.06 4.96 -2.72
N TYR A 404 24.65 5.07 -3.92
CA TYR A 404 24.99 6.36 -4.53
C TYR A 404 23.83 7.03 -5.29
N ILE A 405 22.69 6.35 -5.45
CA ILE A 405 21.45 6.96 -6.00
C ILE A 405 20.57 7.47 -4.86
N TYR A 406 20.42 6.67 -3.81
CA TYR A 406 19.59 6.98 -2.67
C TYR A 406 20.25 6.40 -1.42
N GLU A 407 20.52 7.25 -0.43
CA GLU A 407 20.94 6.78 0.89
C GLU A 407 19.73 6.06 1.51
N SER A 408 19.71 4.73 1.33
CA SER A 408 18.59 3.89 1.72
C SER A 408 18.39 3.92 3.23
N ALA A 409 17.11 3.90 3.66
CA ALA A 409 16.76 3.79 5.06
C ALA A 409 17.26 2.48 5.70
N GLY A 410 17.72 1.50 4.91
CA GLY A 410 18.53 0.37 5.37
C GLY A 410 19.25 -0.38 4.25
N ALA A 411 20.10 -1.34 4.63
CA ALA A 411 20.87 -2.16 3.71
C ALA A 411 19.92 -2.82 2.68
N SER A 412 20.13 -2.56 1.40
CA SER A 412 19.13 -2.69 0.33
C SER A 412 18.74 -4.13 -0.01
N TRP A 413 17.86 -4.68 0.82
CA TRP A 413 17.09 -5.90 0.59
C TRP A 413 15.76 -5.63 -0.12
N VAL A 414 15.28 -6.63 -0.87
CA VAL A 414 13.97 -6.62 -1.53
C VAL A 414 13.13 -7.74 -0.93
N ARG A 415 12.00 -7.41 -0.29
CA ARG A 415 11.00 -8.39 0.20
C ARG A 415 9.90 -8.57 -0.84
N TYR A 416 9.14 -9.66 -0.74
CA TYR A 416 8.07 -9.97 -1.71
C TYR A 416 8.56 -9.99 -3.17
N VAL A 417 9.76 -10.51 -3.44
CA VAL A 417 10.34 -10.52 -4.78
C VAL A 417 9.40 -11.26 -5.75
N SER A 418 8.83 -10.53 -6.73
CA SER A 418 8.02 -11.09 -7.82
C SER A 418 8.80 -11.20 -9.12
N ASN A 419 9.77 -10.32 -9.34
CA ASN A 419 10.43 -10.23 -10.63
C ASN A 419 11.92 -9.90 -10.48
N ILE A 420 12.73 -10.57 -11.28
CA ILE A 420 14.18 -10.42 -11.38
C ILE A 420 14.51 -10.25 -12.87
N GLU A 421 14.88 -9.03 -13.25
CA GLU A 421 15.08 -8.62 -14.63
C GLU A 421 16.53 -8.23 -14.91
N VAL A 422 17.09 -8.78 -15.99
CA VAL A 422 18.36 -8.31 -16.56
C VAL A 422 18.09 -7.23 -17.60
N ILE A 423 18.58 -6.02 -17.33
CA ILE A 423 18.47 -4.86 -18.19
C ILE A 423 19.79 -4.66 -18.92
N GLN A 424 19.77 -4.94 -20.22
CA GLN A 424 20.89 -4.68 -21.11
C GLN A 424 21.00 -3.18 -21.38
N GLN A 425 22.20 -2.63 -21.19
CA GLN A 425 22.50 -1.21 -21.46
C GLN A 425 22.92 -0.94 -22.91
#